data_AF-A0A3R7UIV1-F1
#
_entry.id   AF-A0A3R7UIV1-F1
#
_cell.length_a   1.000
_cell.length_b   1.000
_cell.length_c   1.000
_cell.angle_alpha   90.00
_cell.angle_beta   90.00
_cell.angle_gamma   90.00
#
_symmetry.space_group_name_H-M   'P 1'
#
loop_
_entity.id
_entity.type
_entity.pdbx_description
1 polymer ?
#
loop_
_entity_poly.entity_id
_entity_poly.type
_entity_poly.pdbx_seq_one_letter_code
_entity_poly.pdbx_strand_id
1 'polypeptide(L)' 'MARQLLQQCTLCQAWCLETTCPQCGGRAQAAAPLKWSPEDHRAKIRRTLNNVETPEWSASIPTLPSVEELRSGHSNKEEE' A
#
# COMPACT_ATOMS: atom_id res chain seq x y z
N MET A 1 2.34 15.83 -16.95
CA MET A 1 2.60 14.66 -16.09
C MET A 1 2.58 13.43 -16.96
N ALA A 2 3.71 12.72 -17.10
CA ALA A 2 3.75 11.48 -17.87
C ALA A 2 2.77 10.50 -17.22
N ARG A 3 1.71 10.11 -17.96
CA ARG A 3 0.75 9.12 -17.48
C ARG A 3 1.46 7.77 -17.53
N GLN A 4 1.53 7.10 -16.38
CA GLN A 4 2.02 5.73 -16.37
C GLN A 4 1.12 4.87 -17.25
N LEU A 5 1.72 4.11 -18.17
CA LEU A 5 1.00 3.22 -19.09
C LEU A 5 0.53 1.94 -18.39
N LEU A 6 1.40 1.35 -17.56
CA LEU A 6 1.10 0.10 -16.86
C LEU A 6 0.06 0.31 -15.74
N GLN A 7 -1.05 -0.42 -15.84
CA GLN A 7 -2.13 -0.47 -14.86
C GLN A 7 -2.18 -1.85 -14.18
N GLN A 8 -2.73 -1.89 -12.97
CA GLN A 8 -3.03 -3.11 -12.23
C GLN A 8 -4.51 -3.11 -11.82
N CYS A 9 -5.18 -4.25 -11.98
CA CYS A 9 -6.56 -4.41 -11.58
C CYS A 9 -6.70 -4.47 -10.06
N THR A 10 -7.64 -3.72 -9.49
CA THR A 10 -7.87 -3.73 -8.03
C THR A 10 -8.53 -5.00 -7.52
N LEU A 11 -9.18 -5.77 -8.40
CA LEU A 11 -9.91 -7.00 -8.04
C LEU A 11 -9.04 -8.25 -8.17
N CYS A 12 -8.52 -8.51 -9.37
CA CYS A 12 -7.77 -9.74 -9.65
C CYS A 12 -6.24 -9.54 -9.66
N GLN A 13 -5.76 -8.31 -9.43
CA GLN A 13 -4.33 -7.97 -9.43
C GLN A 13 -3.59 -8.23 -10.76
N ALA A 14 -4.32 -8.50 -11.85
CA ALA A 14 -3.76 -8.67 -13.19
C ALA A 14 -3.23 -7.33 -13.75
N TRP A 15 -2.17 -7.42 -14.55
CA TRP A 15 -1.53 -6.29 -15.21
C TRP A 15 -2.14 -6.03 -16.58
N CYS A 16 -2.40 -4.77 -16.92
CA CYS A 16 -2.93 -4.38 -18.22
C CYS A 16 -2.49 -2.95 -18.60
N LEU A 17 -2.75 -2.56 -19.85
CA LEU A 17 -2.49 -1.19 -20.34
C LEU A 17 -3.77 -0.35 -20.43
N GLU A 18 -4.92 -0.97 -20.20
CA GLU A 18 -6.25 -0.35 -20.25
C GLU A 18 -6.75 -0.02 -18.85
N THR A 19 -7.73 0.90 -18.75
CA THR A 19 -8.39 1.26 -17.48
C THR A 19 -9.43 0.23 -17.02
N THR A 20 -9.81 -0.68 -17.92
CA THR A 20 -10.73 -1.79 -17.66
C THR A 20 -9.93 -3.08 -17.79
N CYS A 21 -10.03 -3.95 -16.80
CA CYS A 21 -9.28 -5.20 -16.80
C CYS A 21 -9.86 -6.17 -17.84
N PRO A 22 -9.04 -6.69 -18.78
CA PRO A 22 -9.51 -7.64 -19.80
C PRO A 22 -9.82 -9.04 -19.23
N GLN A 23 -9.35 -9.35 -18.02
CA GLN A 23 -9.56 -10.67 -17.38
C GLN A 23 -10.87 -10.74 -16.59
N CYS A 24 -11.25 -9.68 -15.87
CA CYS A 24 -12.41 -9.70 -14.98
C CYS A 24 -13.40 -8.54 -15.20
N GLY A 25 -13.12 -7.60 -16.08
CA GLY A 25 -13.95 -6.40 -16.29
C GLY A 25 -13.86 -5.34 -15.18
N GLY A 26 -13.07 -5.60 -14.13
CA GLY A 26 -12.86 -4.68 -13.02
C GLY A 26 -12.07 -3.42 -13.39
N ARG A 27 -12.07 -2.43 -12.51
CA ARG A 27 -11.30 -1.19 -12.71
C ARG A 27 -9.80 -1.45 -12.52
N ALA A 28 -8.99 -0.99 -13.47
CA ALA A 28 -7.55 -0.97 -13.36
C ALA A 28 -7.05 0.45 -13.06
N GLN A 29 -6.01 0.56 -12.22
CA GLN A 29 -5.42 1.82 -11.78
C GLN A 29 -3.90 1.80 -11.99
N ALA A 30 -3.28 2.98 -11.98
CA ALA A 30 -1.84 3.10 -12.21
C ALA A 30 -1.09 2.27 -11.17
N ALA A 31 -0.22 1.39 -11.66
CA ALA A 31 0.38 0.38 -10.81
C ALA A 31 1.56 0.88 -9.98
N ALA A 32 2.23 1.95 -10.40
CA ALA A 32 3.33 2.48 -9.61
C ALA A 32 2.74 3.27 -8.43
N PRO A 33 3.28 3.05 -7.22
CA PRO A 33 2.88 3.84 -6.08
C PRO A 33 3.23 5.31 -6.32
N LEU A 34 2.40 6.21 -5.78
CA LEU A 34 2.73 7.62 -5.82
C LEU A 34 3.99 7.87 -4.97
N LYS A 35 4.96 8.59 -5.53
CA LYS A 35 6.15 9.02 -4.78
C LYS A 35 5.70 9.82 -3.55
N TRP A 36 6.15 9.41 -2.37
CA TRP A 36 5.97 10.16 -1.13
C TRP A 36 6.89 11.39 -1.12
N SER A 37 6.39 12.53 -0.64
CA SER A 37 7.15 13.76 -0.44
C SER A 37 6.69 14.40 0.88
N PRO A 38 7.62 14.94 1.69
CA PRO A 38 7.26 15.64 2.92
C PRO A 38 6.41 16.88 2.66
N GLU A 39 6.57 17.54 1.52
CA GLU A 39 5.81 18.70 1.06
C GLU A 39 4.49 18.35 0.36
N ASP A 40 4.01 17.09 0.43
CA ASP A 40 2.79 16.65 -0.27
C ASP A 40 1.54 17.45 0.12
N HIS A 41 1.27 18.51 -0.64
CA HIS A 41 0.11 19.38 -0.46
C HIS A 41 -1.24 18.64 -0.57
N ARG A 42 -1.26 17.45 -1.21
CA ARG A 42 -2.48 16.63 -1.37
C ARG A 42 -2.61 15.55 -0.29
N ALA A 43 -1.68 15.48 0.67
CA ALA A 43 -1.72 14.50 1.75
C ALA A 43 -3.03 14.57 2.55
N LYS A 44 -3.51 15.79 2.86
CA LYS A 44 -4.77 15.98 3.60
C LYS A 44 -5.96 15.31 2.90
N ILE A 45 -6.13 15.58 1.60
CA ILE A 45 -7.23 15.01 0.80
C ILE A 45 -7.15 13.47 0.80
N ARG A 46 -5.95 12.91 0.63
CA ARG A 46 -5.74 11.46 0.62
C ARG A 46 -6.07 10.81 1.96
N ARG A 47 -5.69 11.44 3.08
CA ARG A 47 -6.03 10.98 4.43
C ARG A 47 -7.54 10.96 4.66
N THR A 48 -8.25 11.99 4.18
CA THR A 48 -9.71 12.04 4.23
C THR A 48 -10.35 10.93 3.41
N LEU A 49 -9.89 10.68 2.18
CA LEU A 49 -10.43 9.60 1.33
C LEU A 49 -10.23 8.20 1.93
N ASN A 50 -9.12 8.00 2.64
CA ASN A 50 -8.79 6.74 3.30
C ASN A 50 -9.34 6.64 4.73
N ASN A 51 -10.11 7.63 5.20
CA ASN A 51 -10.66 7.69 6.56
C ASN A 51 -9.63 7.44 7.67
N VAL A 52 -8.41 7.97 7.50
CA VAL A 52 -7.26 7.70 8.39
C VAL A 52 -7.50 8.13 9.84
N GLU A 53 -8.36 9.13 10.07
CA GLU A 53 -8.69 9.65 11.41
C GLU A 53 -9.67 8.75 12.18
N THR A 54 -10.20 7.70 11.56
CA THR A 54 -11.16 6.78 12.19
C THR A 54 -10.46 5.69 13.02
N PRO A 55 -11.06 5.23 14.15
CA PRO A 55 -10.46 4.19 14.98
C PRO A 55 -10.37 2.83 14.26
N GLU A 56 -11.21 2.59 13.26
CA GLU A 56 -11.15 1.38 12.43
C GLU A 56 -9.85 1.34 11.62
N TRP A 57 -9.37 2.49 11.14
CA TRP A 57 -8.11 2.57 10.42
C TRP A 57 -6.93 2.25 11.33
N SER A 58 -6.88 2.78 12.56
CA SER A 58 -5.78 2.51 13.49
C SER A 58 -5.72 1.04 13.90
N ALA A 59 -6.87 0.37 14.03
CA ALA A 59 -6.96 -1.06 14.32
C ALA A 59 -6.45 -1.94 13.16
N SER A 60 -6.48 -1.45 11.92
CA SER A 60 -5.99 -2.19 10.74
C SER A 60 -4.46 -2.20 10.62
N ILE A 61 -3.75 -1.37 11.38
CA ILE A 61 -2.30 -1.26 11.31
C ILE A 61 -1.67 -2.52 11.92
N PRO A 62 -0.71 -3.16 11.23
CA PRO A 62 0.04 -4.28 11.79
C PRO A 62 0.75 -3.88 13.09
N THR A 63 0.54 -4.64 14.14
CA THR A 63 1.26 -4.46 15.41
C THR A 63 2.63 -5.11 15.31
N LEU A 64 3.64 -4.44 15.85
CA LEU A 64 4.97 -5.03 15.99
C LEU A 64 4.96 -6.06 17.14
N PRO A 65 5.74 -7.15 17.03
CA PRO A 65 5.99 -8.04 18.16
C PRO A 65 6.66 -7.28 19.32
N SER A 66 6.63 -7.87 20.51
CA SER A 66 7.19 -7.25 21.71
C SER A 66 8.70 -7.04 21.59
N VAL A 67 9.22 -6.10 22.38
CA VAL A 67 10.66 -5.78 22.37
C VAL A 67 11.49 -6.99 22.80
N GLU A 68 10.99 -7.78 23.75
CA GLU A 68 11.63 -9.00 24.24
C GLU A 68 11.69 -10.08 23.15
N GLU A 69 10.59 -10.30 22.43
CA GLU A 69 10.53 -11.25 21.30
C GLU A 69 11.50 -10.84 20.19
N LEU A 70 11.55 -9.55 19.84
CA LEU A 70 12.49 -9.02 18.85
C LEU A 70 13.96 -9.21 19.27
N ARG A 71 14.28 -9.02 20.56
CA ARG A 71 15.64 -9.25 21.08
C ARG A 71 16.04 -10.72 21.00
N SER A 72 15.14 -11.63 21.39
CA SER A 72 15.39 -13.07 21.35
C SER A 72 15.56 -13.63 19.93
N GLY A 73 14.85 -13.06 18.95
CA GLY A 73 14.98 -13.45 17.54
C GLY A 73 16.29 -13.03 16.87
N HIS A 74 16.99 -12.03 17.42
CA HIS A 74 18.32 -11.62 16.96
C HIS A 74 19.42 -12.59 17.42
N SER A 75 19.33 -13.11 18.65
CA SER A 75 20.31 -14.06 19.20
C SER A 75 20.35 -15.38 18.43
N ASN A 76 19.20 -15.86 17.94
CA ASN A 76 19.10 -17.14 17.22
C ASN A 76 19.57 -17.08 15.75
N LYS A 77 19.85 -15.89 15.19
CA LYS A 77 20.32 -15.74 13.80
C LYS A 77 21.83 -15.65 13.65
N GLU A 78 22.57 -15.46 14.74
CA GLU A 78 24.04 -15.40 14.72
C GLU A 78 24.71 -16.77 14.88
N GLU A 79 23.93 -17.83 15.13
CA GLU A 79 24.42 -19.20 15.34
C GLU A 79 24.20 -20.16 14.15
N GLU A 80 23.80 -19.68 12.96
CA GLU A 80 23.72 -20.46 11.71
C GLU A 80 24.72 -19.98 10.65
#